data_AF-A0A7V5N343-F1
#
_entry.id   AF-A0A7V5N343-F1
#
_cell.length_a   1.000
_cell.length_b   1.000
_cell.length_c   1.000
_cell.angle_alpha   90.00
_cell.angle_beta   90.00
_cell.angle_gamma   90.00
#
_symmetry.space_group_name_H-M   'P 1'
#
loop_
_entity.id
_entity.type
_entity.pdbx_description
1 polymer ?
#
loop_
_entity_poly.entity_id
_entity_poly.type
_entity_poly.pdbx_seq_one_letter_code
_entity_poly.pdbx_strand_id
1 'polypeptide(L)' 'MVSETDLKEIVLLQGLPDSILAEVAEVATLQEHSTGAVIFEEGSQAREFYMLKEGKVLLEVEIAQD' A
#
# COMPACT_ATOMS: atom_id res chain seq x y z
N MET A 1 5.70 -0.31 -13.27
CA MET A 1 5.15 1.05 -13.40
C MET A 1 3.72 1.00 -12.91
N VAL A 2 3.32 1.93 -12.04
CA VAL A 2 1.92 2.02 -11.57
C VAL A 2 1.14 2.84 -12.60
N SER A 3 -0.02 2.34 -13.02
CA SER A 3 -0.92 3.06 -13.92
C SER A 3 -2.08 3.71 -13.17
N GLU A 4 -2.69 4.73 -13.76
CA GLU A 4 -3.92 5.34 -13.22
C GLU A 4 -5.05 4.30 -13.05
N THR A 5 -5.12 3.31 -13.95
CA THR A 5 -6.10 2.21 -13.85
C THR A 5 -5.89 1.40 -12.58
N ASP A 6 -4.64 1.09 -12.22
CA ASP A 6 -4.33 0.38 -10.99
C ASP A 6 -4.77 1.18 -9.75
N LEU A 7 -4.60 2.49 -9.78
CA LEU A 7 -5.00 3.38 -8.68
C LEU A 7 -6.52 3.49 -8.54
N LYS A 8 -7.29 3.40 -9.63
CA LYS A 8 -8.76 3.41 -9.60
C LYS A 8 -9.36 2.17 -8.92
N GLU A 9 -8.62 1.07 -8.87
CA GLU A 9 -9.03 -0.14 -8.14
C GLU A 9 -8.81 -0.02 -6.63
N ILE A 10 -7.91 0.87 -6.19
CA ILE A 10 -7.66 1.13 -4.78
C ILE A 10 -8.83 1.92 -4.17
N VAL A 11 -9.56 1.28 -3.25
CA VAL A 11 -10.76 1.85 -2.61
C VAL A 11 -10.55 3.25 -2.04
N LEU A 12 -9.38 3.51 -1.43
CA LEU A 12 -9.07 4.81 -0.83
C LEU A 12 -8.99 5.94 -1.86
N LEU A 13 -8.63 5.64 -3.11
CA LEU A 13 -8.42 6.63 -4.16
C LEU A 13 -9.65 6.80 -5.07
N GLN A 14 -10.72 6.05 -4.82
CA GLN A 14 -11.93 6.14 -5.62
C GLN A 14 -12.57 7.54 -5.50
N GLY A 15 -12.94 8.10 -6.65
CA GLY A 15 -13.55 9.44 -6.74
C GLY A 15 -12.55 10.59 -6.84
N LEU A 16 -11.24 10.32 -6.81
CA LEU A 16 -10.24 11.34 -7.12
C LEU A 16 -10.24 11.66 -8.63
N PRO A 17 -10.02 12.93 -9.02
CA PRO A 17 -9.86 13.30 -10.42
C PRO A 17 -8.66 12.61 -11.08
N ASP A 18 -8.76 12.33 -12.38
CA ASP A 18 -7.68 11.69 -13.15
C ASP A 18 -6.35 12.44 -13.06
N SER A 19 -6.37 13.78 -13.00
CA SER A 19 -5.14 14.57 -12.83
C SER A 19 -4.41 14.29 -11.52
N ILE A 20 -5.15 14.04 -10.43
CA ILE A 20 -4.57 13.69 -9.13
C ILE A 20 -4.06 12.26 -9.15
N LEU A 21 -4.77 11.34 -9.82
CA LEU A 21 -4.31 9.97 -9.99
C LEU A 21 -3.02 9.91 -10.81
N ALA A 22 -2.87 10.75 -11.83
CA ALA A 22 -1.63 10.89 -12.58
C ALA A 22 -0.45 11.33 -11.70
N GLU A 23 -0.65 12.35 -10.85
CA GLU A 23 0.37 12.80 -9.88
C GLU A 23 0.76 11.68 -8.90
N VAL A 24 -0.22 10.92 -8.41
CA VAL A 24 0.03 9.77 -7.52
C VAL A 24 0.79 8.67 -8.26
N ALA A 25 0.46 8.38 -9.52
CA ALA A 25 1.12 7.35 -10.31
C ALA A 25 2.60 7.66 -10.55
N GLU A 26 2.98 8.94 -10.63
CA GLU A 26 4.38 9.37 -10.77
C GLU A 26 5.24 9.08 -9.53
N VAL A 27 4.65 9.13 -8.34
CA VAL A 27 5.36 8.92 -7.06
C VAL A 27 5.15 7.51 -6.49
N ALA A 28 4.18 6.76 -6.98
CA ALA A 28 3.88 5.41 -6.53
C ALA A 28 4.82 4.37 -7.17
N THR A 29 5.25 3.40 -6.37
CA THR A 29 6.08 2.28 -6.84
C THR A 29 5.35 0.97 -6.64
N LEU A 30 5.32 0.13 -7.69
CA LEU A 30 4.81 -1.23 -7.57
C LEU A 30 5.85 -2.10 -6.85
N GLN A 31 5.44 -2.74 -5.77
CA GLN A 31 6.28 -3.66 -5.00
C GLN A 31 5.62 -5.04 -4.94
N GLU A 32 6.43 -6.08 -5.12
CA GLU A 32 5.99 -7.47 -5.04
C GLU A 32 6.63 -8.12 -3.82
N HIS A 33 5.80 -8.84 -3.04
CA HIS A 33 6.23 -9.57 -1.86
C HIS A 33 5.81 -11.03 -1.99
N SER A 34 6.73 -11.95 -1.69
CA SER A 34 6.42 -13.38 -1.61
C SER A 34 5.57 -13.69 -0.39
N THR A 35 4.82 -14.80 -0.42
CA THR A 35 4.08 -15.31 0.75
C THR A 35 4.99 -15.42 1.98
N GLY A 36 4.54 -14.86 3.10
CA GLY A 36 5.28 -14.86 4.37
C GLY A 36 6.34 -13.77 4.50
N ALA A 37 6.54 -12.92 3.49
CA ALA A 37 7.43 -11.76 3.62
C ALA A 37 6.84 -10.72 4.59
N VAL A 38 7.69 -10.20 5.48
CA VAL A 38 7.37 -9.05 6.34
C VAL A 38 7.49 -7.79 5.50
N ILE A 39 6.40 -7.01 5.40
CA ILE A 39 6.37 -5.75 4.63
C ILE A 39 6.91 -4.59 5.47
N PHE A 40 6.49 -4.51 6.74
CA PHE A 40 7.00 -3.57 7.73
C PHE A 40 6.86 -4.18 9.14
N GLU A 41 7.57 -3.62 10.10
CA GLU A 41 7.55 -4.05 11.51
C GLU A 41 6.92 -2.98 12.41
N GLU A 42 6.22 -3.41 13.46
CA GLU A 42 5.69 -2.52 14.49
C GLU A 42 6.81 -1.67 15.12
N GLY A 43 6.51 -0.41 15.44
CA GLY A 43 7.47 0.53 16.02
C GLY A 43 8.51 1.09 15.04
N SER A 44 8.59 0.56 13.81
CA SER A 44 9.41 1.15 12.76
C SER A 44 8.89 2.52 12.33
N GLN A 45 9.81 3.37 11.86
CA GLN A 45 9.43 4.68 11.32
C GLN A 45 8.53 4.52 10.08
N ALA A 46 7.34 5.12 10.11
CA ALA A 46 6.41 5.12 8.98
C ALA A 46 6.94 6.02 7.84
N ARG A 47 7.71 5.43 6.93
CA ARG A 47 8.29 6.12 5.75
C ARG A 47 7.43 5.97 4.50
N GLU A 48 6.72 4.86 4.42
CA GLU A 48 5.97 4.46 3.23
C GLU A 48 4.48 4.33 3.54
N PHE A 49 3.66 4.63 2.56
CA PHE A 49 2.23 4.34 2.58
C PHE A 49 1.92 3.27 1.53
N TYR A 50 1.45 2.12 1.99
CA TYR A 50 1.16 0.98 1.12
C TYR A 50 -0.32 0.91 0.75
N MET A 51 -0.59 0.54 -0.51
CA MET A 51 -1.92 0.26 -1.02
C MET A 51 -1.92 -1.16 -1.59
N LEU A 52 -2.84 -2.00 -1.11
CA LEU A 52 -2.92 -3.40 -1.53
C LEU A 52 -3.63 -3.49 -2.89
N LYS A 53 -2.85 -3.77 -3.95
CA LYS A 53 -3.38 -4.00 -5.30
C LYS A 53 -3.94 -5.42 -5.46
N GLU A 54 -3.18 -6.44 -5.04
CA GLU A 54 -3.55 -7.84 -5.17
C GLU A 54 -3.03 -8.67 -3.99
N GLY A 55 -3.76 -9.73 -3.63
CA GLY A 55 -3.37 -10.69 -2.60
C GLY A 55 -4.00 -10.42 -1.24
N LYS A 56 -3.32 -10.82 -0.17
CA LYS A 56 -3.76 -10.65 1.22
C LYS A 56 -2.56 -10.31 2.09
N VAL A 57 -2.79 -9.47 3.08
CA VAL A 57 -1.81 -9.14 4.12
C VAL A 57 -2.39 -9.49 5.48
N LEU A 58 -1.51 -9.81 6.42
CA LEU A 58 -1.84 -10.00 7.82
C LEU A 58 -1.24 -8.83 8.61
N LEU A 59 -2.04 -8.21 9.46
CA LEU A 59 -1.57 -7.25 10.44
C LEU A 59 -1.49 -7.97 11.78
N GLU A 60 -0.33 -7.90 12.42
CA GLU A 60 -0.07 -8.46 13.74
C GLU A 60 0.35 -7.32 14.67
N VAL A 61 -0.01 -7.44 15.94
CA VAL A 61 0.42 -6.54 17.01
C VAL A 61 0.91 -7.39 18.17
N GLU A 62 2.06 -7.06 18.72
CA GLU A 62 2.57 -7.78 19.89
C GLU A 62 1.94 -7.19 21.16
N ILE A 63 0.93 -7.88 21.68
CA ILE A 63 0.28 -7.47 22.94
C ILE A 63 1.20 -7.90 24.08
N ALA A 64 1.89 -6.96 24.71
CA ALA A 64 2.62 -7.20 25.95
C ALA A 64 1.64 -7.79 27.00
N GLN A 65 1.97 -8.96 27.54
CA GLN A 65 1.25 -9.52 28.68
C GLN A 65 1.65 -8.74 29.94
N ASP A 66 0.65 -8.22 30.67
CA ASP A 66 0.80 -7.55 31.98
C ASP A 66 1.49 -8.46 33.02
#